data_AF-A0A3D1R204-F1
#
_entry.id   AF-A0A3D1R204-F1
#
_cell.length_a   1.000
_cell.length_b   1.000
_cell.length_c   1.000
_cell.angle_alpha   90.00
_cell.angle_beta   90.00
_cell.angle_gamma   90.00
#
_symmetry.space_group_name_H-M   'P 1'
#
loop_
_entity.id
_entity.type
_entity.pdbx_description
1 polymer ?
#
loop_
_entity_poly.entity_id
_entity_poly.type
_entity_poly.pdbx_seq_one_letter_code
_entity_poly.pdbx_strand_id
1 'polypeptide(L)'
;MGHDIHFLTRLERLSDEEHLELAKSLYRDSSLLKHVLGRARLPEGAERAALSLGADDGPYLVVARDGHFVTCLGEGMSTGGLPVIARSHLDALAVENAVLRERLELVRKMAGGREESRLIKMLFRGRLLSREQFLALSALQPTFAGSLSWLLAGIEESVRRSKALILELTKREPQHLTHSQRKALTKTSDAMWAAGHIALLAASGRRDALEEAMAAGDPSPRLADSRRLFSPAMEFGELGIRMRAALAIAKVGKPCLAAAKRRFNNPERASDVLEGHLALIALSARHRALRAEIGKLVFDQALAPANKGPATRDQTLDALATMGEELLVLAGRDSYLQQTHRLASNSPYRFERKEEVPADLAVAMVATTLVPLRGDEGLRNLYLLITGAARRKPEELYLPEVVIDALHNPQELEPEVVDAWFSLRNMYERTGKREPVHLAPRLAGNARCSCGSGKKYKRC
;
A
#
# COMPACT_ATOMS: atom_id res chain seq x y z
N MET A 1 -38.07 26.04 1.09
CA MET A 1 -38.65 25.36 -0.10
C MET A 1 -39.07 26.32 -1.24
N GLY A 2 -38.89 27.65 -1.13
CA GLY A 2 -39.35 28.61 -2.16
C GLY A 2 -38.30 29.11 -3.18
N HIS A 3 -37.00 28.82 -3.01
CA HIS A 3 -35.94 29.41 -3.85
C HIS A 3 -35.64 28.61 -5.14
N ASP A 4 -35.72 27.27 -5.12
CA ASP A 4 -35.35 26.43 -6.28
C ASP A 4 -36.41 26.47 -7.42
N ILE A 5 -37.66 26.89 -7.15
CA ILE A 5 -38.69 27.04 -8.18
C ILE A 5 -38.42 28.26 -9.08
N HIS A 6 -37.86 29.33 -8.51
CA HIS A 6 -37.44 30.51 -9.27
C HIS A 6 -36.22 30.26 -10.17
N PHE A 7 -35.49 29.19 -9.93
CA PHE A 7 -34.39 28.76 -10.80
C PHE A 7 -34.92 28.17 -12.11
N LEU A 8 -35.91 27.28 -12.03
CA LEU A 8 -36.49 26.63 -13.22
C LEU A 8 -37.13 27.63 -14.19
N THR A 9 -37.71 28.72 -13.68
CA THR A 9 -38.28 29.79 -14.51
C THR A 9 -37.22 30.70 -15.15
N ARG A 10 -35.98 30.66 -14.67
CA ARG A 10 -34.85 31.45 -15.23
C ARG A 10 -33.99 30.65 -16.20
N LEU A 11 -34.29 29.38 -16.43
CA LEU A 11 -33.63 28.56 -17.44
C LEU A 11 -33.84 29.07 -18.87
N GLU A 12 -34.88 29.87 -19.12
CA GLU A 12 -35.12 30.58 -20.38
C GLU A 12 -33.96 31.51 -20.80
N ARG A 13 -33.06 31.85 -19.87
CA ARG A 13 -31.85 32.64 -20.14
C ARG A 13 -30.73 31.84 -20.82
N LEU A 14 -30.87 30.52 -20.90
CA LEU A 14 -29.95 29.64 -21.60
C LEU A 14 -30.50 29.44 -23.01
N SER A 15 -29.78 29.96 -24.01
CA SER A 15 -30.21 29.94 -25.41
C SER A 15 -29.88 28.62 -26.12
N ASP A 16 -28.90 27.88 -25.59
CA ASP A 16 -28.43 26.61 -26.12
C ASP A 16 -29.09 25.44 -25.38
N GLU A 17 -29.64 24.50 -26.15
CA GLU A 17 -30.27 23.27 -25.65
C GLU A 17 -29.28 22.41 -24.87
N GLU A 18 -27.99 22.39 -25.24
CA GLU A 18 -26.96 21.64 -24.52
C GLU A 18 -26.71 22.22 -23.12
N HIS A 19 -26.65 23.56 -23.01
CA HIS A 19 -26.51 24.24 -21.72
C HIS A 19 -27.74 24.03 -20.84
N LEU A 20 -28.93 24.03 -21.45
CA LEU A 20 -30.20 23.78 -20.78
C LEU A 20 -30.27 22.36 -20.20
N GLU A 21 -29.94 21.34 -21.00
CA GLU A 21 -29.93 19.95 -20.55
C GLU A 21 -28.86 19.69 -19.48
N LEU A 22 -27.68 20.31 -19.60
CA LEU A 22 -26.68 20.23 -18.55
C LEU A 22 -27.18 20.83 -17.24
N ALA A 23 -27.77 22.04 -17.27
CA ALA A 23 -28.32 22.68 -16.08
C ALA A 23 -29.43 21.82 -15.43
N LYS A 24 -30.32 21.23 -16.23
CA LYS A 24 -31.36 20.29 -15.75
C LYS A 24 -30.76 19.01 -15.17
N SER A 25 -29.72 18.44 -15.78
CA SER A 25 -29.07 17.23 -15.28
C SER A 25 -28.41 17.47 -13.92
N LEU A 26 -27.71 18.59 -13.74
CA LEU A 26 -27.15 19.00 -12.45
C LEU A 26 -28.25 19.26 -11.41
N TYR A 27 -29.38 19.84 -11.82
CA TYR A 27 -30.53 20.09 -10.94
C TYR A 27 -31.16 18.78 -10.44
N ARG A 28 -31.31 17.79 -11.32
CA ARG A 28 -31.82 16.45 -10.96
C ARG A 28 -30.82 15.68 -10.10
N ASP A 29 -29.54 15.95 -10.26
CA ASP A 29 -28.46 15.25 -9.58
C ASP A 29 -27.76 16.07 -8.50
N SER A 30 -28.51 16.33 -7.42
CA SER A 30 -27.99 17.05 -6.25
C SER A 30 -26.73 16.42 -5.64
N SER A 31 -26.50 15.12 -5.83
CA SER A 31 -25.32 14.43 -5.30
C SER A 31 -24.06 14.69 -6.14
N LEU A 32 -24.20 14.77 -7.47
CA LEU A 32 -23.13 15.22 -8.36
C LEU A 32 -22.76 16.68 -8.05
N LEU A 33 -23.76 17.55 -7.88
CA LEU A 33 -23.52 18.96 -7.56
C LEU A 33 -22.76 19.14 -6.24
N LYS A 34 -23.18 18.44 -5.17
CA LYS A 34 -22.47 18.44 -3.89
C LYS A 34 -21.04 17.92 -4.02
N HIS A 35 -20.84 16.89 -4.83
CA HIS A 35 -19.50 16.37 -5.12
C HIS A 35 -18.62 17.43 -5.81
N VAL A 36 -19.14 18.10 -6.84
CA VAL A 36 -18.43 19.16 -7.56
C VAL A 36 -18.04 20.29 -6.61
N LEU A 37 -19.00 20.82 -5.84
CA LEU A 37 -18.76 21.93 -4.92
C LEU A 37 -17.79 21.58 -3.79
N GLY A 38 -17.85 20.35 -3.27
CA GLY A 38 -16.91 19.86 -2.28
C GLY A 38 -15.47 19.71 -2.81
N ARG A 39 -15.29 19.56 -4.13
CA ARG A 39 -13.98 19.29 -4.75
C ARG A 39 -13.36 20.51 -5.43
N ALA A 40 -14.15 21.52 -5.76
CA ALA A 40 -13.74 22.70 -6.53
C ALA A 40 -12.78 23.67 -5.80
N ARG A 41 -12.40 23.40 -4.53
CA ARG A 41 -11.51 24.26 -3.71
C ARG A 41 -11.96 25.73 -3.67
N LEU A 42 -13.23 25.96 -3.37
CA LEU A 42 -13.78 27.32 -3.25
C LEU A 42 -13.08 28.10 -2.10
N PRO A 43 -12.81 29.41 -2.27
CA PRO A 43 -12.23 30.24 -1.22
C PRO A 43 -12.98 30.15 0.11
N GLU A 44 -12.24 30.31 1.21
CA GLU A 44 -12.81 30.36 2.55
C GLU A 44 -13.71 31.60 2.68
N GLY A 45 -14.97 31.41 3.09
CA GLY A 45 -15.99 32.48 3.14
C GLY A 45 -16.82 32.67 1.87
N ALA A 46 -16.52 32.00 0.75
CA ALA A 46 -17.38 32.06 -0.43
C ALA A 46 -18.70 31.30 -0.20
N GLU A 47 -19.83 32.02 -0.13
CA GLU A 47 -21.17 31.45 0.05
C GLU A 47 -21.78 30.89 -1.24
N ARG A 48 -21.33 31.37 -2.40
CA ARG A 48 -21.85 31.02 -3.73
C ARG A 48 -20.71 30.82 -4.72
N ALA A 49 -20.98 30.04 -5.76
CA ALA A 49 -20.07 29.81 -6.87
C ALA A 49 -20.84 29.85 -8.20
N ALA A 50 -20.14 30.21 -9.27
CA ALA A 50 -20.64 30.13 -10.64
C ALA A 50 -20.03 28.93 -11.35
N LEU A 51 -20.85 28.05 -11.91
CA LEU A 51 -20.44 26.91 -12.73
C LEU A 51 -20.56 27.32 -14.20
N SER A 52 -19.47 27.26 -14.95
CA SER A 52 -19.52 27.52 -16.40
C SER A 52 -20.20 26.36 -17.11
N LEU A 53 -21.24 26.66 -17.90
CA LEU A 53 -21.90 25.69 -18.77
C LEU A 53 -21.25 25.67 -20.16
N GLY A 54 -20.67 26.80 -20.59
CA GLY A 54 -19.96 26.97 -21.86
C GLY A 54 -18.48 27.38 -21.70
N ALA A 55 -17.92 27.95 -22.77
CA ALA A 55 -16.57 28.51 -22.80
C ALA A 55 -16.46 29.82 -22.01
N ASP A 56 -15.29 30.49 -22.08
CA ASP A 56 -14.78 31.50 -21.12
C ASP A 56 -15.72 32.68 -20.76
N ASP A 57 -16.80 32.94 -21.52
CA ASP A 57 -17.75 34.05 -21.30
C ASP A 57 -19.16 33.62 -20.85
N GLY A 58 -19.33 32.37 -20.41
CA GLY A 58 -20.60 31.81 -19.95
C GLY A 58 -21.31 30.98 -21.03
N PRO A 59 -22.57 30.58 -20.79
CA PRO A 59 -23.44 30.95 -19.67
C PRO A 59 -23.07 30.27 -18.35
N TYR A 60 -23.58 30.80 -17.23
CA TYR A 60 -23.25 30.33 -15.88
C TYR A 60 -24.45 29.90 -15.07
N LEU A 61 -24.24 28.86 -14.27
CA LEU A 61 -25.15 28.41 -13.24
C LEU A 61 -24.64 28.85 -11.87
N VAL A 62 -25.39 29.71 -11.17
CA VAL A 62 -25.02 30.18 -9.83
C VAL A 62 -25.67 29.29 -8.78
N VAL A 63 -24.84 28.70 -7.93
CA VAL A 63 -25.25 27.80 -6.86
C VAL A 63 -24.68 28.27 -5.51
N ALA A 64 -25.41 27.98 -4.44
CA ALA A 64 -24.93 28.14 -3.08
C ALA A 64 -23.96 27.01 -2.71
N ARG A 65 -23.09 27.26 -1.73
CA ARG A 65 -22.05 26.30 -1.31
C ARG A 65 -22.62 24.97 -0.80
N ASP A 66 -23.84 24.97 -0.28
CA ASP A 66 -24.58 23.80 0.19
C ASP A 66 -25.31 23.03 -0.94
N GLY A 67 -25.26 23.55 -2.18
CA GLY A 67 -25.82 22.93 -3.37
C GLY A 67 -27.20 23.44 -3.79
N HIS A 68 -27.73 24.50 -3.18
CA HIS A 68 -28.98 25.11 -3.65
C HIS A 68 -28.79 25.94 -4.92
N PHE A 69 -29.78 25.92 -5.81
CA PHE A 69 -29.72 26.67 -7.07
C PHE A 69 -30.19 28.10 -6.82
N VAL A 70 -29.36 29.08 -7.20
CA VAL A 70 -29.65 30.49 -6.98
C VAL A 70 -30.21 31.14 -8.23
N THR A 71 -29.52 31.02 -9.38
CA THR A 71 -29.95 31.62 -10.65
C THR A 71 -29.13 31.10 -11.84
N CYS A 72 -29.62 31.30 -13.05
CA CYS A 72 -28.83 31.24 -14.29
C CYS A 72 -28.42 32.64 -14.75
N LEU A 73 -27.23 32.74 -15.32
CA LEU A 73 -26.71 33.88 -16.06
C LEU A 73 -26.54 33.46 -17.51
N GLY A 74 -27.11 34.22 -18.44
CA GLY A 74 -26.93 34.00 -19.88
C GLY A 74 -25.52 34.34 -20.34
N GLU A 75 -25.23 34.09 -21.62
CA GLU A 75 -23.94 34.46 -22.24
C GLU A 75 -23.67 35.97 -22.12
N GLY A 76 -22.41 36.32 -21.84
CA GLY A 76 -21.98 37.70 -21.66
C GLY A 76 -22.43 38.37 -20.36
N MET A 77 -23.20 37.68 -19.50
CA MET A 77 -23.57 38.20 -18.19
C MET A 77 -22.43 37.99 -17.18
N SER A 78 -22.13 39.04 -16.41
CA SER A 78 -21.05 39.00 -15.41
C SER A 78 -21.39 38.14 -14.19
N THR A 79 -20.45 37.30 -13.77
CA THR A 79 -20.47 36.58 -12.49
C THR A 79 -20.12 37.49 -11.29
N GLY A 80 -19.74 38.74 -11.55
CA GLY A 80 -19.26 39.67 -10.54
C GLY A 80 -17.94 39.19 -9.93
N GLY A 81 -17.90 39.08 -8.60
CA GLY A 81 -16.77 38.55 -7.85
C GLY A 81 -16.91 37.08 -7.43
N LEU A 82 -17.86 36.34 -7.99
CA LEU A 82 -18.07 34.95 -7.61
C LEU A 82 -16.92 34.06 -8.09
N PRO A 83 -16.46 33.08 -7.28
CA PRO A 83 -15.53 32.07 -7.76
C PRO A 83 -16.17 31.25 -8.87
N VAL A 84 -15.45 31.11 -9.99
CA VAL A 84 -15.91 30.39 -11.19
C VAL A 84 -15.28 29.00 -11.24
N ILE A 85 -16.14 27.99 -11.41
CA ILE A 85 -15.75 26.60 -11.70
C ILE A 85 -15.83 26.44 -13.21
N ALA A 86 -14.67 26.32 -13.86
CA ALA A 86 -14.56 26.17 -15.31
C ALA A 86 -15.25 24.89 -15.81
N ARG A 87 -15.75 24.93 -17.05
CA ARG A 87 -16.49 23.80 -17.65
C ARG A 87 -15.66 22.52 -17.72
N SER A 88 -14.39 22.63 -18.12
CA SER A 88 -13.45 21.50 -18.14
C SER A 88 -13.23 20.87 -16.76
N HIS A 89 -13.25 21.67 -15.69
CA HIS A 89 -13.14 21.18 -14.32
C HIS A 89 -14.43 20.49 -13.87
N LEU A 90 -15.59 21.05 -14.24
CA LEU A 90 -16.90 20.41 -14.02
C LEU A 90 -16.97 19.03 -14.71
N ASP A 91 -16.59 18.94 -15.99
CA ASP A 91 -16.61 17.69 -16.74
C ASP A 91 -15.67 16.65 -16.13
N ALA A 92 -14.45 17.05 -15.73
CA ALA A 92 -13.50 16.16 -15.07
C ALA A 92 -14.06 15.59 -13.76
N LEU A 93 -14.73 16.41 -12.95
CA LEU A 93 -15.36 15.98 -11.70
C LEU A 93 -16.61 15.11 -11.95
N ALA A 94 -17.35 15.36 -13.02
CA ALA A 94 -18.47 14.52 -13.42
C ALA A 94 -18.03 13.12 -13.85
N VAL A 95 -16.95 13.01 -14.64
CA VAL A 95 -16.32 11.73 -14.99
C VAL A 95 -15.83 11.00 -13.74
N GLU A 96 -15.16 11.70 -12.82
CA GLU A 96 -14.73 11.12 -11.53
C GLU A 96 -15.94 10.58 -10.73
N ASN A 97 -17.03 11.33 -10.65
CA ASN A 97 -18.23 10.92 -9.93
C ASN A 97 -18.92 9.71 -10.56
N ALA A 98 -19.02 9.66 -11.89
CA ALA A 98 -19.59 8.53 -12.61
C ALA A 98 -18.80 7.25 -12.33
N VAL A 99 -17.46 7.32 -12.38
CA VAL A 99 -16.57 6.21 -12.03
C VAL A 99 -16.75 5.79 -10.56
N LEU A 100 -16.89 6.75 -9.63
CA LEU A 100 -17.15 6.45 -8.22
C LEU A 100 -18.50 5.73 -8.03
N ARG A 101 -19.55 6.15 -8.74
CA ARG A 101 -20.88 5.53 -8.68
C ARG A 101 -20.90 4.12 -9.24
N GLU A 102 -20.32 3.91 -10.41
CA GLU A 102 -20.21 2.59 -11.03
C GLU A 102 -19.50 1.62 -10.08
N ARG A 103 -18.43 2.10 -9.43
CA ARG A 103 -17.70 1.30 -8.45
C ARG A 103 -18.48 1.08 -7.14
N LEU A 104 -19.24 2.07 -6.67
CA LEU A 104 -20.16 1.93 -5.54
C LEU A 104 -21.28 0.92 -5.84
N GLU A 105 -21.78 0.88 -7.07
CA GLU A 105 -22.76 -0.11 -7.51
C GLU A 105 -22.16 -1.52 -7.54
N LEU A 106 -20.93 -1.66 -8.05
CA LEU A 106 -20.21 -2.94 -7.98
C LEU A 106 -20.06 -3.42 -6.53
N VAL A 107 -19.68 -2.51 -5.63
CA VAL A 107 -19.61 -2.78 -4.19
C VAL A 107 -20.97 -3.19 -3.63
N ARG A 108 -22.05 -2.51 -3.98
CA ARG A 108 -23.41 -2.86 -3.52
C ARG A 108 -23.81 -4.26 -3.96
N LYS A 109 -23.50 -4.61 -5.21
CA LYS A 109 -23.71 -5.96 -5.76
C LYS A 109 -22.90 -7.01 -5.00
N MET A 110 -21.66 -6.70 -4.59
CA MET A 110 -20.80 -7.60 -3.82
C MET A 110 -21.16 -7.69 -2.32
N ALA A 111 -21.62 -6.59 -1.71
CA ALA A 111 -21.78 -6.46 -0.26
C ALA A 111 -23.19 -6.75 0.29
N GLY A 112 -24.21 -6.82 -0.57
CA GLY A 112 -25.57 -7.23 -0.20
C GLY A 112 -26.20 -6.40 0.94
N GLY A 113 -25.99 -5.08 0.96
CA GLY A 113 -26.72 -4.13 1.81
C GLY A 113 -26.24 -3.90 3.26
N ARG A 114 -25.13 -4.50 3.70
CA ARG A 114 -24.44 -4.16 4.98
C ARG A 114 -22.99 -3.78 4.68
N GLU A 115 -22.82 -2.56 4.19
CA GLU A 115 -21.67 -2.14 3.38
C GLU A 115 -20.35 -2.12 4.19
N GLU A 116 -20.18 -1.24 5.18
CA GLU A 116 -18.85 -1.00 5.80
C GLU A 116 -18.27 -2.18 6.61
N SER A 117 -19.09 -2.85 7.42
CA SER A 117 -18.62 -3.96 8.27
C SER A 117 -18.25 -5.22 7.48
N ARG A 118 -18.85 -5.45 6.30
CA ARG A 118 -18.45 -6.57 5.42
C ARG A 118 -17.17 -6.24 4.66
N LEU A 119 -17.03 -5.00 4.19
CA LEU A 119 -15.83 -4.54 3.49
C LEU A 119 -14.59 -4.57 4.38
N ILE A 120 -14.71 -4.12 5.63
CA ILE A 120 -13.60 -4.24 6.58
C ILE A 120 -13.25 -5.72 6.83
N LYS A 121 -14.25 -6.61 6.97
CA LYS A 121 -14.01 -8.05 7.12
C LYS A 121 -13.32 -8.67 5.90
N MET A 122 -13.53 -8.14 4.69
CA MET A 122 -12.84 -8.63 3.48
C MET A 122 -11.33 -8.43 3.56
N LEU A 123 -10.85 -7.35 4.19
CA LEU A 123 -9.42 -7.11 4.39
C LEU A 123 -8.76 -8.20 5.25
N PHE A 124 -9.53 -8.92 6.06
CA PHE A 124 -9.06 -10.00 6.93
C PHE A 124 -9.24 -11.41 6.32
N ARG A 125 -9.40 -11.53 4.99
CA ARG A 125 -9.41 -12.83 4.29
C ARG A 125 -8.02 -13.44 4.09
N GLY A 126 -7.02 -12.93 4.80
CA GLY A 126 -5.63 -13.37 4.66
C GLY A 126 -5.06 -13.07 3.28
N ARG A 127 -4.19 -13.95 2.79
CA ARG A 127 -3.47 -13.77 1.52
C ARG A 127 -4.36 -13.76 0.28
N LEU A 128 -5.58 -14.31 0.37
CA LEU A 128 -6.47 -14.53 -0.78
C LEU A 128 -7.52 -13.43 -0.97
N LEU A 129 -7.17 -12.16 -0.69
CA LEU A 129 -7.97 -11.04 -1.17
C LEU A 129 -7.89 -11.00 -2.71
N SER A 130 -9.02 -11.04 -3.41
CA SER A 130 -8.98 -11.02 -4.88
C SER A 130 -8.68 -9.64 -5.45
N ARG A 131 -8.30 -9.61 -6.73
CA ARG A 131 -8.10 -8.38 -7.50
C ARG A 131 -9.37 -7.53 -7.51
N GLU A 132 -10.51 -8.16 -7.78
CA GLU A 132 -11.83 -7.53 -7.84
C GLU A 132 -12.23 -6.98 -6.48
N GLN A 133 -11.98 -7.74 -5.41
CA GLN A 133 -12.23 -7.31 -4.03
C GLN A 133 -11.34 -6.14 -3.62
N PHE A 134 -10.05 -6.15 -3.99
CA PHE A 134 -9.15 -5.02 -3.74
C PHE A 134 -9.57 -3.77 -4.53
N LEU A 135 -9.95 -3.91 -5.80
CA LEU A 135 -10.45 -2.80 -6.62
C LEU A 135 -11.74 -2.20 -6.05
N ALA A 136 -12.66 -3.05 -5.59
CA ALA A 136 -13.89 -2.62 -4.91
C ALA A 136 -13.57 -1.84 -3.63
N LEU A 137 -12.64 -2.33 -2.79
CA LEU A 137 -12.17 -1.62 -1.60
C LEU A 137 -11.48 -0.29 -1.95
N SER A 138 -10.66 -0.27 -3.01
CA SER A 138 -9.96 0.92 -3.49
C SER A 138 -10.90 2.00 -3.98
N ALA A 139 -12.07 1.63 -4.52
CA ALA A 139 -13.08 2.59 -4.93
C ALA A 139 -13.73 3.31 -3.73
N LEU A 140 -13.90 2.59 -2.64
CA LEU A 140 -14.52 3.10 -1.42
C LEU A 140 -13.53 3.76 -0.47
N GLN A 141 -12.23 3.56 -0.72
CA GLN A 141 -11.15 4.13 0.08
C GLN A 141 -11.40 5.59 0.50
N PRO A 142 -11.92 6.50 -0.35
CA PRO A 142 -12.17 7.88 0.06
C PRO A 142 -13.17 8.03 1.22
N THR A 143 -14.11 7.11 1.41
CA THR A 143 -15.15 7.21 2.47
C THR A 143 -14.60 6.85 3.85
N PHE A 144 -13.52 6.06 3.91
CA PHE A 144 -12.90 5.63 5.16
C PHE A 144 -11.40 5.94 5.23
N ALA A 145 -10.89 6.82 4.36
CA ALA A 145 -9.47 7.15 4.24
C ALA A 145 -8.86 7.58 5.58
N GLY A 146 -9.57 8.42 6.34
CA GLY A 146 -9.14 8.90 7.66
C GLY A 146 -9.02 7.80 8.72
N SER A 147 -9.70 6.68 8.53
CA SER A 147 -9.67 5.54 9.47
C SER A 147 -8.53 4.55 9.20
N LEU A 148 -7.89 4.59 8.02
CA LEU A 148 -6.92 3.57 7.61
C LEU A 148 -5.63 3.61 8.45
N SER A 149 -5.16 4.80 8.85
CA SER A 149 -3.99 4.94 9.72
C SER A 149 -4.24 4.34 11.11
N TRP A 150 -5.44 4.57 11.66
CA TRP A 150 -5.87 3.99 12.93
C TRP A 150 -6.05 2.48 12.84
N LEU A 151 -6.61 1.97 11.75
CA LEU A 151 -6.72 0.53 11.51
C LEU A 151 -5.35 -0.14 11.44
N LEU A 152 -4.38 0.46 10.73
CA LEU A 152 -2.99 -0.02 10.71
C LEU A 152 -2.38 -0.06 12.11
N ALA A 153 -2.56 1.00 12.90
CA ALA A 153 -2.04 1.07 14.27
C ALA A 153 -2.67 0.00 15.18
N GLY A 154 -3.98 -0.22 15.06
CA GLY A 154 -4.70 -1.25 15.81
C GLY A 154 -4.24 -2.67 15.45
N ILE A 155 -3.99 -2.93 14.18
CA ILE A 155 -3.44 -4.22 13.71
C ILE A 155 -2.02 -4.40 14.23
N GLU A 156 -1.16 -3.39 14.12
CA GLU A 156 0.21 -3.43 14.64
C GLU A 156 0.23 -3.79 16.14
N GLU A 157 -0.64 -3.15 16.94
CA GLU A 157 -0.81 -3.46 18.36
C GLU A 157 -1.27 -4.90 18.60
N SER A 158 -2.32 -5.34 17.90
CA SER A 158 -2.84 -6.70 18.02
C SER A 158 -1.76 -7.73 17.69
N VAL A 159 -1.00 -7.50 16.64
CA VAL A 159 0.02 -8.39 16.15
C VAL A 159 1.23 -8.44 17.10
N ARG A 160 1.64 -7.27 17.64
CA ARG A 160 2.70 -7.20 18.66
C ARG A 160 2.32 -7.95 19.94
N ARG A 161 1.05 -7.86 20.37
CA ARG A 161 0.52 -8.64 21.51
C ARG A 161 0.54 -10.14 21.25
N SER A 162 0.27 -10.56 20.01
CA SER A 162 0.32 -11.98 19.62
C SER A 162 1.74 -12.56 19.50
N LYS A 163 2.78 -11.72 19.45
CA LYS A 163 4.16 -12.17 19.19
C LYS A 163 4.66 -13.22 20.19
N ALA A 164 4.45 -13.03 21.49
CA ALA A 164 4.90 -13.98 22.51
C ALA A 164 4.20 -15.34 22.35
N LEU A 165 2.89 -15.33 22.04
CA LEU A 165 2.12 -16.53 21.77
C LEU A 165 2.65 -17.24 20.51
N ILE A 166 2.86 -16.51 19.41
CA ILE A 166 3.40 -17.08 18.16
C ILE A 166 4.75 -17.77 18.42
N LEU A 167 5.68 -17.09 19.11
CA LEU A 167 6.99 -17.64 19.42
C LEU A 167 6.90 -18.90 20.29
N GLU A 168 5.93 -18.97 21.20
CA GLU A 168 5.71 -20.16 22.01
C GLU A 168 5.08 -21.31 21.20
N LEU A 169 4.07 -21.04 20.39
CA LEU A 169 3.40 -22.05 19.58
C LEU A 169 4.33 -22.65 18.52
N THR A 170 5.17 -21.81 17.90
CA THR A 170 6.14 -22.25 16.89
C THR A 170 7.30 -23.07 17.47
N LYS A 171 7.36 -23.27 18.80
CA LYS A 171 8.32 -24.21 19.42
C LYS A 171 8.01 -25.68 19.17
N ARG A 172 6.75 -26.02 18.93
CA ARG A 172 6.23 -27.40 18.85
C ARG A 172 5.88 -27.71 17.42
N GLU A 173 6.26 -28.85 16.84
CA GLU A 173 5.90 -29.18 15.44
C GLU A 173 4.40 -28.95 15.09
N PRO A 174 4.07 -28.57 13.84
CA PRO A 174 2.70 -28.28 13.39
C PRO A 174 1.66 -29.33 13.81
N GLN A 175 2.00 -30.61 13.71
CA GLN A 175 1.10 -31.73 14.04
C GLN A 175 0.72 -31.78 15.52
N HIS A 176 1.49 -31.15 16.40
CA HIS A 176 1.25 -31.14 17.84
C HIS A 176 0.44 -29.94 18.32
N LEU A 177 0.10 -29.00 17.43
CA LEU A 177 -0.76 -27.88 17.77
C LEU A 177 -2.22 -28.35 17.90
N THR A 178 -2.96 -27.76 18.84
CA THR A 178 -4.41 -27.93 18.90
C THR A 178 -5.10 -27.11 17.80
N HIS A 179 -6.35 -27.43 17.50
CA HIS A 179 -7.13 -26.62 16.56
C HIS A 179 -7.27 -25.16 16.99
N SER A 180 -7.42 -24.88 18.30
CA SER A 180 -7.48 -23.51 18.81
C SER A 180 -6.17 -22.75 18.63
N GLN A 181 -5.02 -23.43 18.77
CA GLN A 181 -3.70 -22.85 18.55
C GLN A 181 -3.46 -22.54 17.07
N ARG A 182 -3.79 -23.47 16.17
CA ARG A 182 -3.72 -23.23 14.73
C ARG A 182 -4.62 -22.07 14.30
N LYS A 183 -5.86 -22.03 14.77
CA LYS A 183 -6.79 -20.92 14.52
C LYS A 183 -6.24 -19.57 15.01
N ALA A 184 -5.53 -19.54 16.14
CA ALA A 184 -4.88 -18.32 16.62
C ALA A 184 -3.75 -17.86 15.68
N LEU A 185 -2.95 -18.79 15.16
CA LEU A 185 -1.91 -18.49 14.16
C LEU A 185 -2.53 -17.98 12.85
N THR A 186 -3.59 -18.62 12.35
CA THR A 186 -4.33 -18.18 11.16
C THR A 186 -4.87 -16.78 11.33
N LYS A 187 -5.61 -16.51 12.42
CA LYS A 187 -6.16 -15.17 12.69
C LYS A 187 -5.08 -14.10 12.76
N THR A 188 -3.91 -14.44 13.32
CA THR A 188 -2.81 -13.48 13.40
C THR A 188 -2.18 -13.24 12.03
N SER A 189 -2.04 -14.29 11.21
CA SER A 189 -1.64 -14.16 9.80
C SER A 189 -2.62 -13.29 9.00
N ASP A 190 -3.92 -13.52 9.15
CA ASP A 190 -4.97 -12.73 8.48
C ASP A 190 -4.88 -11.26 8.82
N ALA A 191 -4.62 -10.93 10.09
CA ALA A 191 -4.41 -9.55 10.52
C ALA A 191 -3.16 -8.93 9.88
N MET A 192 -2.08 -9.69 9.69
CA MET A 192 -0.86 -9.19 9.05
C MET A 192 -1.07 -8.93 7.56
N TRP A 193 -1.74 -9.85 6.87
CA TRP A 193 -2.13 -9.66 5.48
C TRP A 193 -3.04 -8.43 5.33
N ALA A 194 -4.01 -8.26 6.24
CA ALA A 194 -4.84 -7.07 6.31
C ALA A 194 -3.98 -5.80 6.43
N ALA A 195 -2.90 -5.81 7.21
CA ALA A 195 -1.99 -4.67 7.29
C ALA A 195 -1.35 -4.33 5.94
N GLY A 196 -0.88 -5.34 5.19
CA GLY A 196 -0.35 -5.14 3.84
C GLY A 196 -1.39 -4.60 2.87
N HIS A 197 -2.62 -5.12 2.92
CA HIS A 197 -3.74 -4.64 2.11
C HIS A 197 -4.09 -3.19 2.42
N ILE A 198 -4.21 -2.85 3.71
CA ILE A 198 -4.55 -1.51 4.17
C ILE A 198 -3.44 -0.51 3.85
N ALA A 199 -2.17 -0.88 4.00
CA ALA A 199 -1.04 -0.03 3.64
C ALA A 199 -1.09 0.36 2.15
N LEU A 200 -1.31 -0.63 1.28
CA LEU A 200 -1.42 -0.39 -0.16
C LEU A 200 -2.69 0.37 -0.54
N LEU A 201 -3.80 0.10 0.16
CA LEU A 201 -5.07 0.81 -0.01
C LEU A 201 -4.94 2.29 0.36
N ALA A 202 -4.34 2.58 1.52
CA ALA A 202 -4.07 3.93 1.98
C ALA A 202 -3.18 4.71 1.00
N ALA A 203 -2.16 4.06 0.44
CA ALA A 203 -1.27 4.66 -0.57
C ALA A 203 -1.89 4.74 -1.98
N SER A 204 -3.05 4.11 -2.21
CA SER A 204 -3.75 4.12 -3.50
C SER A 204 -4.92 5.08 -3.57
N GLY A 205 -5.19 5.80 -2.48
CA GLY A 205 -6.22 6.82 -2.40
C GLY A 205 -5.92 8.11 -3.19
N ARG A 206 -6.84 9.06 -3.11
CA ARG A 206 -6.71 10.39 -3.71
C ARG A 206 -5.51 11.15 -3.12
N ARG A 207 -4.86 11.99 -3.92
CA ARG A 207 -3.63 12.69 -3.52
C ARG A 207 -3.82 13.63 -2.34
N ASP A 208 -4.95 14.32 -2.27
CA ASP A 208 -5.32 15.21 -1.17
C ASP A 208 -5.58 14.43 0.12
N ALA A 209 -6.34 13.32 0.05
CA ALA A 209 -6.55 12.43 1.19
C ALA A 209 -5.22 11.81 1.67
N LEU A 210 -4.31 11.51 0.75
CA LEU A 210 -2.97 11.04 1.07
C LEU A 210 -2.15 12.11 1.79
N GLU A 211 -2.22 13.35 1.32
CA GLU A 211 -1.55 14.51 1.94
C GLU A 211 -2.09 14.81 3.33
N GLU A 212 -3.41 14.75 3.51
CA GLU A 212 -4.05 14.85 4.81
C GLU A 212 -3.59 13.71 5.74
N ALA A 213 -3.60 12.46 5.29
CA ALA A 213 -3.11 11.32 6.08
C ALA A 213 -1.59 11.37 6.37
N MET A 214 -0.80 12.06 5.53
CA MET A 214 0.62 12.31 5.77
C MET A 214 0.84 13.40 6.82
N ALA A 215 -0.07 14.36 6.95
CA ALA A 215 0.04 15.50 7.86
C ALA A 215 -0.69 15.29 9.20
N ALA A 216 -1.80 14.55 9.20
CA ALA A 216 -2.65 14.31 10.35
C ALA A 216 -2.03 13.35 11.37
N GLY A 217 -2.24 13.65 12.65
CA GLY A 217 -1.72 12.90 13.79
C GLY A 217 -0.29 13.28 14.21
N ASP A 218 0.14 12.72 15.34
CA ASP A 218 1.51 12.83 15.83
C ASP A 218 2.54 12.30 14.80
N PRO A 219 3.83 12.64 14.90
CA PRO A 219 4.85 12.18 13.94
C PRO A 219 4.93 10.66 13.75
N SER A 220 4.58 9.88 14.78
CA SER A 220 4.56 8.41 14.78
C SER A 220 3.39 7.80 13.97
N PRO A 221 2.13 8.27 14.07
CA PRO A 221 1.00 7.76 13.26
C PRO A 221 0.90 8.24 11.80
N ARG A 222 1.74 9.17 11.34
CA ARG A 222 1.68 9.68 9.95
C ARG A 222 2.02 8.62 8.91
N LEU A 223 1.30 8.61 7.78
CA LEU A 223 1.60 7.71 6.66
C LEU A 223 2.98 7.98 6.03
N ALA A 224 3.49 9.22 6.16
CA ALA A 224 4.83 9.60 5.72
C ALA A 224 5.93 8.91 6.55
N ASP A 225 5.63 8.43 7.76
CA ASP A 225 6.53 7.57 8.50
C ASP A 225 6.44 6.16 7.93
N SER A 226 7.44 5.78 7.11
CA SER A 226 7.48 4.47 6.46
C SER A 226 7.40 3.27 7.42
N ARG A 227 7.49 3.50 8.75
CA ARG A 227 7.41 2.49 9.82
C ARG A 227 6.00 1.96 9.88
N ARG A 228 5.01 2.82 9.65
CA ARG A 228 3.60 2.40 9.62
C ARG A 228 3.28 1.53 8.42
N LEU A 229 3.97 1.75 7.31
CA LEU A 229 3.79 0.96 6.09
C LEU A 229 4.58 -0.37 6.14
N PHE A 230 5.73 -0.41 6.82
CA PHE A 230 6.58 -1.61 6.90
C PHE A 230 6.50 -2.43 8.20
N SER A 231 6.16 -1.85 9.35
CA SER A 231 6.32 -2.54 10.65
C SER A 231 5.58 -3.88 10.70
N PRO A 232 4.33 -4.00 10.21
CA PRO A 232 3.69 -5.31 10.09
C PRO A 232 4.42 -6.23 9.09
N ALA A 233 4.88 -5.72 7.95
CA ALA A 233 5.58 -6.53 6.94
C ALA A 233 6.96 -7.06 7.39
N MET A 234 7.59 -6.38 8.34
CA MET A 234 8.96 -6.66 8.76
C MET A 234 9.02 -7.63 9.92
N GLU A 235 8.04 -7.56 10.81
CA GLU A 235 7.90 -8.50 11.91
C GLU A 235 7.46 -9.90 11.46
N PHE A 236 7.09 -10.15 10.20
CA PHE A 236 6.57 -11.49 9.84
C PHE A 236 7.24 -12.14 8.65
N GLY A 237 8.26 -11.54 8.04
CA GLY A 237 9.06 -12.25 7.05
C GLY A 237 8.40 -12.48 5.68
N GLU A 238 7.07 -12.35 5.59
CA GLU A 238 6.31 -12.71 4.41
C GLU A 238 6.54 -11.75 3.24
N LEU A 239 7.00 -12.31 2.13
CA LEU A 239 7.36 -11.58 0.91
C LEU A 239 6.17 -10.77 0.37
N GLY A 240 4.97 -11.37 0.29
CA GLY A 240 3.78 -10.71 -0.26
C GLY A 240 3.34 -9.47 0.52
N ILE A 241 3.52 -9.46 1.84
CA ILE A 241 3.22 -8.30 2.69
C ILE A 241 4.28 -7.22 2.46
N ARG A 242 5.56 -7.59 2.35
CA ARG A 242 6.67 -6.67 2.06
C ARG A 242 6.54 -6.02 0.69
N MET A 243 6.12 -6.77 -0.33
CA MET A 243 5.85 -6.24 -1.66
C MET A 243 4.77 -5.15 -1.63
N ARG A 244 3.67 -5.37 -0.90
CA ARG A 244 2.60 -4.38 -0.73
C ARG A 244 3.07 -3.14 0.02
N ALA A 245 3.83 -3.32 1.11
CA ALA A 245 4.43 -2.23 1.87
C ALA A 245 5.39 -1.39 1.02
N ALA A 246 6.26 -2.05 0.25
CA ALA A 246 7.20 -1.38 -0.64
C ALA A 246 6.49 -0.62 -1.76
N LEU A 247 5.49 -1.23 -2.41
CA LEU A 247 4.68 -0.55 -3.41
C LEU A 247 3.91 0.63 -2.80
N ALA A 248 3.36 0.49 -1.59
CA ALA A 248 2.72 1.59 -0.88
C ALA A 248 3.67 2.78 -0.69
N ILE A 249 4.87 2.55 -0.17
CA ILE A 249 5.90 3.59 0.01
C ILE A 249 6.31 4.21 -1.32
N ALA A 250 6.50 3.38 -2.34
CA ALA A 250 6.82 3.86 -3.67
C ALA A 250 5.66 4.66 -4.27
N LYS A 251 4.39 4.38 -3.94
CA LYS A 251 3.25 5.23 -4.33
C LYS A 251 3.21 6.56 -3.59
N VAL A 252 3.54 6.59 -2.30
CA VAL A 252 3.64 7.84 -1.53
C VAL A 252 4.75 8.74 -2.09
N GLY A 253 5.93 8.15 -2.35
CA GLY A 253 7.06 8.79 -2.98
C GLY A 253 7.92 9.64 -2.03
N LYS A 254 8.36 10.82 -2.50
CA LYS A 254 9.29 11.71 -1.80
C LYS A 254 8.96 11.98 -0.31
N PRO A 255 7.69 12.12 0.12
CA PRO A 255 7.37 12.30 1.54
C PRO A 255 7.90 11.20 2.48
N CYS A 256 8.04 9.95 2.01
CA CYS A 256 8.60 8.85 2.79
C CYS A 256 10.14 8.87 2.87
N LEU A 257 10.82 9.67 2.03
CA LEU A 257 12.27 9.62 1.90
C LEU A 257 13.00 9.99 3.19
N ALA A 258 12.58 11.06 3.87
CA ALA A 258 13.23 11.49 5.11
C ALA A 258 13.16 10.42 6.21
N ALA A 259 11.99 9.77 6.35
CA ALA A 259 11.81 8.67 7.29
C ALA A 259 12.66 7.45 6.92
N ALA A 260 12.71 7.08 5.64
CA ALA A 260 13.53 5.98 5.14
C ALA A 260 15.04 6.22 5.40
N LYS A 261 15.54 7.44 5.10
CA LYS A 261 16.94 7.83 5.37
C LYS A 261 17.27 7.81 6.86
N ARG A 262 16.36 8.29 7.71
CA ARG A 262 16.56 8.29 9.17
C ARG A 262 16.73 6.87 9.70
N ARG A 263 15.88 5.92 9.30
CA ARG A 263 16.00 4.53 9.75
C ARG A 263 17.24 3.83 9.24
N PHE A 264 17.62 4.13 8.00
CA PHE A 264 18.82 3.60 7.41
C PHE A 264 20.08 4.09 8.14
N ASN A 265 20.19 5.40 8.41
CA ASN A 265 21.38 6.00 9.03
C ASN A 265 21.44 5.89 10.56
N ASN A 266 20.28 5.94 11.22
CA ASN A 266 20.17 5.98 12.69
C ASN A 266 19.19 4.88 13.16
N PRO A 267 19.56 3.60 13.02
CA PRO A 267 18.69 2.51 13.42
C PRO A 267 18.56 2.44 14.96
N GLU A 268 17.32 2.43 15.46
CA GLU A 268 17.00 2.18 16.87
C GLU A 268 16.86 0.67 17.14
N ARG A 269 16.47 -0.08 16.11
CA ARG A 269 16.23 -1.53 16.10
C ARG A 269 16.99 -2.19 14.97
N ALA A 270 17.33 -3.47 15.13
CA ALA A 270 17.96 -4.25 14.06
C ALA A 270 17.11 -4.29 12.77
N SER A 271 15.78 -4.26 12.89
CA SER A 271 14.87 -4.21 11.74
C SER A 271 14.89 -2.88 11.00
N ASP A 272 15.30 -1.77 11.64
CA ASP A 272 15.27 -0.43 11.04
C ASP A 272 16.23 -0.31 9.84
N VAL A 273 17.38 -1.01 9.88
CA VAL A 273 18.35 -1.00 8.76
C VAL A 273 17.75 -1.67 7.53
N LEU A 274 17.13 -2.84 7.70
CA LEU A 274 16.51 -3.56 6.60
C LEU A 274 15.28 -2.79 6.08
N GLU A 275 14.46 -2.23 6.96
CA GLU A 275 13.35 -1.35 6.60
C GLU A 275 13.78 -0.14 5.78
N GLY A 276 14.80 0.59 6.28
CA GLY A 276 15.36 1.75 5.62
C GLY A 276 15.85 1.38 4.22
N HIS A 277 16.59 0.29 4.10
CA HIS A 277 17.02 -0.23 2.80
C HIS A 277 15.85 -0.54 1.87
N LEU A 278 14.88 -1.36 2.29
CA LEU A 278 13.73 -1.75 1.47
C LEU A 278 12.91 -0.54 1.01
N ALA A 279 12.72 0.45 1.89
CA ALA A 279 12.05 1.70 1.55
C ALA A 279 12.84 2.50 0.50
N LEU A 280 14.14 2.67 0.69
CA LEU A 280 15.02 3.40 -0.22
C LEU A 280 15.06 2.73 -1.61
N ILE A 281 15.23 1.41 -1.68
CA ILE A 281 15.27 0.73 -2.97
C ILE A 281 13.92 0.80 -3.69
N ALA A 282 12.79 0.67 -2.98
CA ALA A 282 11.46 0.79 -3.55
C ALA A 282 11.19 2.21 -4.10
N LEU A 283 11.60 3.24 -3.36
CA LEU A 283 11.55 4.62 -3.82
C LEU A 283 12.40 4.83 -5.08
N SER A 284 13.62 4.30 -5.10
CA SER A 284 14.54 4.45 -6.24
C SER A 284 14.07 3.70 -7.50
N ALA A 285 13.43 2.54 -7.33
CA ALA A 285 12.91 1.75 -8.43
C ALA A 285 11.81 2.50 -9.17
N ARG A 286 10.90 3.17 -8.44
CA ARG A 286 9.75 3.87 -9.01
C ARG A 286 10.02 5.34 -9.38
N HIS A 287 10.86 6.04 -8.63
CA HIS A 287 11.07 7.49 -8.79
C HIS A 287 12.48 7.80 -9.30
N ARG A 288 12.61 8.01 -10.61
CA ARG A 288 13.88 8.39 -11.24
C ARG A 288 14.53 9.61 -10.58
N ALA A 289 13.74 10.61 -10.20
CA ALA A 289 14.20 11.83 -9.55
C ALA A 289 14.86 11.61 -8.17
N LEU A 290 14.63 10.46 -7.53
CA LEU A 290 15.21 10.13 -6.22
C LEU A 290 16.46 9.24 -6.31
N ARG A 291 16.77 8.69 -7.49
CA ARG A 291 17.85 7.71 -7.67
C ARG A 291 19.23 8.24 -7.31
N ALA A 292 19.57 9.46 -7.74
CA ALA A 292 20.89 10.02 -7.46
C ALA A 292 21.12 10.25 -5.96
N GLU A 293 20.11 10.74 -5.24
CA GLU A 293 20.17 10.94 -3.78
C GLU A 293 20.25 9.60 -3.04
N ILE A 294 19.40 8.63 -3.42
CA ILE A 294 19.36 7.31 -2.78
C ILE A 294 20.62 6.50 -3.09
N GLY A 295 21.10 6.56 -4.33
CA GLY A 295 22.30 5.85 -4.78
C GLY A 295 23.55 6.32 -4.04
N LYS A 296 23.70 7.63 -3.76
CA LYS A 296 24.75 8.13 -2.86
C LYS A 296 24.67 7.46 -1.50
N LEU A 297 23.48 7.40 -0.91
CA LEU A 297 23.30 6.86 0.42
C LEU A 297 23.55 5.35 0.51
N VAL A 298 22.95 4.57 -0.38
CA VAL A 298 22.98 3.10 -0.34
C VAL A 298 24.34 2.57 -0.80
N PHE A 299 24.90 3.07 -1.91
CA PHE A 299 26.16 2.54 -2.42
C PHE A 299 27.38 3.04 -1.65
N ASP A 300 27.39 4.28 -1.15
CA ASP A 300 28.57 4.80 -0.44
C ASP A 300 28.73 4.19 0.97
N GLN A 301 27.65 3.66 1.56
CA GLN A 301 27.70 2.95 2.84
C GLN A 301 27.80 1.42 2.70
N ALA A 302 27.21 0.82 1.65
CA ALA A 302 27.19 -0.64 1.48
C ALA A 302 28.35 -1.19 0.63
N LEU A 303 28.97 -0.38 -0.24
CA LEU A 303 30.08 -0.78 -1.09
C LEU A 303 31.32 0.08 -0.78
N ALA A 304 32.16 -0.39 0.12
CA ALA A 304 33.57 0.01 0.13
C ALA A 304 34.17 -0.24 -1.29
N PRO A 305 35.18 0.54 -1.74
CA PRO A 305 35.47 0.80 -3.15
C PRO A 305 36.10 -0.40 -3.86
N ALA A 306 35.31 -1.45 -4.13
CA ALA A 306 35.82 -2.68 -4.72
C ALA A 306 35.58 -2.80 -6.23
N ASN A 307 34.72 -2.00 -6.86
CA ASN A 307 34.58 -2.01 -8.32
C ASN A 307 34.00 -0.69 -8.86
N LYS A 308 34.89 0.20 -9.31
CA LYS A 308 34.53 1.40 -10.09
C LYS A 308 34.34 1.01 -11.56
N GLY A 309 33.26 0.29 -11.86
CA GLY A 309 32.80 0.15 -13.24
C GLY A 309 32.23 1.48 -13.77
N PRO A 310 32.12 1.66 -15.10
CA PRO A 310 31.68 2.92 -15.72
C PRO A 310 30.17 3.21 -15.61
N ALA A 311 29.38 2.29 -15.04
CA ALA A 311 27.95 2.52 -14.86
C ALA A 311 27.72 3.58 -13.77
N THR A 312 26.94 4.60 -14.07
CA THR A 312 26.53 5.59 -13.05
C THR A 312 25.61 4.90 -12.04
N ARG A 313 25.63 5.32 -10.76
CA ARG A 313 24.79 4.74 -9.69
C ARG A 313 23.30 4.67 -10.07
N ASP A 314 22.85 5.63 -10.86
CA ASP A 314 21.49 5.69 -11.41
C ASP A 314 21.20 4.56 -12.39
N GLN A 315 22.16 4.21 -13.25
CA GLN A 315 22.07 3.07 -14.16
C GLN A 315 22.03 1.75 -13.39
N THR A 316 22.76 1.64 -12.28
CA THR A 316 22.73 0.45 -11.42
C THR A 316 21.35 0.25 -10.79
N LEU A 317 20.73 1.29 -10.23
CA LEU A 317 19.39 1.17 -9.62
C LEU A 317 18.31 0.88 -10.66
N ASP A 318 18.43 1.43 -11.87
CA ASP A 318 17.51 1.11 -12.96
C ASP A 318 17.66 -0.34 -13.43
N ALA A 319 18.90 -0.81 -13.61
CA ALA A 319 19.19 -2.19 -13.98
C ALA A 319 18.66 -3.17 -12.92
N LEU A 320 18.85 -2.88 -11.63
CA LEU A 320 18.29 -3.68 -10.54
C LEU A 320 16.76 -3.74 -10.60
N ALA A 321 16.11 -2.62 -10.91
CA ALA A 321 14.65 -2.59 -11.04
C ALA A 321 14.15 -3.43 -12.23
N THR A 322 14.83 -3.38 -13.38
CA THR A 322 14.52 -4.21 -14.55
C THR A 322 14.73 -5.69 -14.26
N MET A 323 15.89 -6.07 -13.68
CA MET A 323 16.14 -7.43 -13.22
C MET A 323 15.09 -7.90 -12.20
N GLY A 324 14.64 -7.00 -11.32
CA GLY A 324 13.58 -7.25 -10.36
C GLY A 324 12.23 -7.56 -11.00
N GLU A 325 11.86 -6.85 -12.07
CA GLU A 325 10.64 -7.13 -12.83
C GLU A 325 10.68 -8.51 -13.51
N GLU A 326 11.82 -8.87 -14.11
CA GLU A 326 12.04 -10.17 -14.75
C GLU A 326 12.00 -11.32 -13.73
N LEU A 327 12.74 -11.17 -12.62
CA LEU A 327 12.76 -12.15 -11.54
C LEU A 327 11.37 -12.35 -10.93
N LEU A 328 10.60 -11.27 -10.78
CA LEU A 328 9.25 -11.34 -10.23
C LEU A 328 8.32 -12.19 -11.11
N VAL A 329 8.41 -12.03 -12.43
CA VAL A 329 7.65 -12.87 -13.36
C VAL A 329 8.16 -14.31 -13.32
N LEU A 330 9.47 -14.53 -13.38
CA LEU A 330 10.05 -15.89 -13.38
C LEU A 330 9.68 -16.67 -12.11
N ALA A 331 9.94 -16.10 -10.93
CA ALA A 331 9.60 -16.71 -9.64
C ALA A 331 8.09 -16.96 -9.50
N GLY A 332 7.28 -16.11 -10.13
CA GLY A 332 5.83 -16.23 -10.14
C GLY A 332 5.31 -17.37 -10.98
N ARG A 333 5.92 -17.61 -12.14
CA ARG A 333 5.56 -18.74 -12.99
C ARG A 333 5.86 -20.06 -12.31
N ASP A 334 7.04 -20.17 -11.68
CA ASP A 334 7.43 -21.36 -10.92
C ASP A 334 6.46 -21.60 -9.75
N SER A 335 6.16 -20.54 -8.98
CA SER A 335 5.20 -20.62 -7.87
C SER A 335 3.79 -20.96 -8.36
N TYR A 336 3.37 -20.42 -9.51
CA TYR A 336 2.03 -20.67 -10.07
C TYR A 336 1.86 -22.13 -10.48
N LEU A 337 2.83 -22.71 -11.19
CA LEU A 337 2.81 -24.13 -11.54
C LEU A 337 2.75 -25.01 -10.29
N GLN A 338 3.57 -24.70 -9.28
CA GLN A 338 3.55 -25.43 -8.01
C GLN A 338 2.19 -25.37 -7.31
N GLN A 339 1.48 -24.25 -7.38
CA GLN A 339 0.18 -24.10 -6.73
C GLN A 339 -0.97 -24.69 -7.57
N THR A 340 -0.83 -24.76 -8.89
CA THR A 340 -1.88 -25.22 -9.80
C THR A 340 -1.75 -26.68 -10.25
N HIS A 341 -0.66 -27.38 -9.92
CA HIS A 341 -0.45 -28.78 -10.34
C HIS A 341 -1.57 -29.74 -9.92
N ARG A 342 -2.29 -29.43 -8.83
CA ARG A 342 -3.40 -30.24 -8.30
C ARG A 342 -4.73 -30.02 -9.03
N LEU A 343 -4.84 -28.92 -9.78
CA LEU A 343 -6.04 -28.66 -10.57
C LEU A 343 -6.22 -29.77 -11.61
N ALA A 344 -7.48 -30.04 -11.97
CA ALA A 344 -7.79 -30.97 -13.04
C ALA A 344 -7.06 -30.58 -14.32
N SER A 345 -6.62 -31.57 -15.09
CA SER A 345 -5.86 -31.38 -16.34
C SER A 345 -6.60 -30.57 -17.40
N ASN A 346 -7.94 -30.52 -17.32
CA ASN A 346 -8.81 -29.70 -18.17
C ASN A 346 -9.14 -28.32 -17.59
N SER A 347 -8.58 -27.95 -16.43
CA SER A 347 -8.79 -26.61 -15.84
C SER A 347 -8.15 -25.54 -16.72
N PRO A 348 -8.85 -24.45 -17.07
CA PRO A 348 -8.26 -23.36 -17.86
C PRO A 348 -7.17 -22.59 -17.09
N TYR A 349 -7.04 -22.84 -15.79
CA TYR A 349 -6.06 -22.19 -14.92
C TYR A 349 -4.84 -23.07 -14.63
N ARG A 350 -4.78 -24.28 -15.22
CA ARG A 350 -3.63 -25.17 -15.13
C ARG A 350 -2.80 -25.05 -16.41
N PHE A 351 -1.52 -24.74 -16.24
CA PHE A 351 -0.55 -24.70 -17.33
C PHE A 351 0.47 -25.82 -17.14
N GLU A 352 1.00 -26.36 -18.24
CA GLU A 352 1.99 -27.44 -18.18
C GLU A 352 3.42 -26.88 -18.22
N ARG A 353 3.61 -25.68 -18.78
CA ARG A 353 4.93 -25.02 -18.87
C ARG A 353 4.92 -23.63 -18.29
N LYS A 354 6.07 -23.21 -17.74
CA LYS A 354 6.20 -21.90 -17.06
C LYS A 354 5.99 -20.74 -18.02
N GLU A 355 6.39 -20.89 -19.28
CA GLU A 355 6.26 -19.88 -20.34
C GLU A 355 4.81 -19.58 -20.69
N GLU A 356 3.90 -20.54 -20.46
CA GLU A 356 2.47 -20.42 -20.74
C GLU A 356 1.73 -19.60 -19.67
N VAL A 357 2.29 -19.53 -18.46
CA VAL A 357 1.71 -18.76 -17.36
C VAL A 357 1.79 -17.26 -17.69
N PRO A 358 0.64 -16.56 -17.77
CA PRO A 358 0.58 -15.12 -17.99
C PRO A 358 1.38 -14.34 -16.94
N ALA A 359 2.04 -13.26 -17.37
CA ALA A 359 2.90 -12.48 -16.48
C ALA A 359 2.14 -11.83 -15.31
N ASP A 360 0.88 -11.42 -15.52
CA ASP A 360 0.06 -10.82 -14.48
C ASP A 360 -0.35 -11.85 -13.40
N LEU A 361 -0.68 -13.08 -13.80
CA LEU A 361 -0.92 -14.19 -12.87
C LEU A 361 0.34 -14.58 -12.10
N ALA A 362 1.50 -14.59 -12.77
CA ALA A 362 2.79 -14.86 -12.15
C ALA A 362 3.12 -13.83 -11.05
N VAL A 363 3.02 -12.54 -11.36
CA VAL A 363 3.26 -11.45 -10.40
C VAL A 363 2.33 -11.56 -9.19
N ALA A 364 1.03 -11.74 -9.45
CA ALA A 364 0.01 -11.90 -8.42
C ALA A 364 0.25 -13.14 -7.55
N MET A 365 0.73 -14.24 -8.14
CA MET A 365 1.05 -15.47 -7.41
C MET A 365 2.22 -15.26 -6.45
N VAL A 366 3.34 -14.68 -6.87
CA VAL A 366 4.46 -14.37 -5.93
C VAL A 366 3.97 -13.50 -4.79
N ALA A 367 3.17 -12.47 -5.11
CA ALA A 367 2.63 -11.54 -4.12
C ALA A 367 1.65 -12.20 -3.14
N THR A 368 1.16 -13.40 -3.43
CA THR A 368 0.17 -14.15 -2.63
C THR A 368 0.75 -15.41 -2.00
N THR A 369 2.00 -15.77 -2.33
CA THR A 369 2.67 -16.98 -1.83
C THR A 369 3.34 -16.71 -0.48
N LEU A 370 3.25 -17.70 0.42
CA LEU A 370 3.96 -17.73 1.68
C LEU A 370 5.40 -18.24 1.44
N VAL A 371 6.30 -17.34 1.08
CA VAL A 371 7.72 -17.69 0.83
C VAL A 371 8.58 -17.19 2.00
N PRO A 372 9.08 -18.09 2.87
CA PRO A 372 10.05 -17.70 3.88
C PRO A 372 11.39 -17.42 3.20
N LEU A 373 11.87 -16.19 3.32
CA LEU A 373 13.18 -15.81 2.78
C LEU A 373 14.29 -16.34 3.70
N ARG A 374 15.19 -17.17 3.16
CA ARG A 374 16.27 -17.82 3.91
C ARG A 374 17.64 -17.47 3.32
N GLY A 375 18.59 -17.16 4.20
CA GLY A 375 20.00 -16.91 3.84
C GLY A 375 20.24 -15.67 2.98
N ASP A 376 21.48 -15.49 2.56
CA ASP A 376 21.93 -14.32 1.78
C ASP A 376 21.28 -14.26 0.40
N GLU A 377 21.07 -15.42 -0.24
CA GLU A 377 20.35 -15.52 -1.50
C GLU A 377 18.89 -15.09 -1.37
N GLY A 378 18.21 -15.49 -0.29
CA GLY A 378 16.85 -15.02 0.01
C GLY A 378 16.80 -13.50 0.18
N LEU A 379 17.80 -12.91 0.83
CA LEU A 379 17.88 -11.45 1.00
C LEU A 379 18.14 -10.73 -0.34
N ARG A 380 19.02 -11.26 -1.19
CA ARG A 380 19.25 -10.73 -2.55
C ARG A 380 17.98 -10.79 -3.39
N ASN A 381 17.29 -11.93 -3.38
CA ASN A 381 16.04 -12.10 -4.12
C ASN A 381 14.94 -11.17 -3.57
N LEU A 382 14.86 -10.99 -2.25
CA LEU A 382 13.96 -10.00 -1.66
C LEU A 382 14.20 -8.61 -2.23
N TYR A 383 15.44 -8.12 -2.27
CA TYR A 383 15.73 -6.79 -2.81
C TYR A 383 15.27 -6.65 -4.27
N LEU A 384 15.57 -7.63 -5.13
CA LEU A 384 15.15 -7.62 -6.53
C LEU A 384 13.62 -7.67 -6.65
N LEU A 385 12.94 -8.58 -5.95
CA LEU A 385 11.48 -8.70 -5.98
C LEU A 385 10.79 -7.43 -5.48
N ILE A 386 11.35 -6.75 -4.48
CA ILE A 386 10.84 -5.47 -3.98
C ILE A 386 10.99 -4.36 -5.04
N THR A 387 12.13 -4.28 -5.73
CA THR A 387 12.29 -3.30 -6.83
C THR A 387 11.31 -3.55 -7.98
N GLY A 388 11.08 -4.81 -8.34
CA GLY A 388 10.08 -5.19 -9.34
C GLY A 388 8.65 -4.85 -8.90
N ALA A 389 8.29 -5.18 -7.67
CA ALA A 389 6.97 -4.91 -7.11
C ALA A 389 6.66 -3.41 -7.01
N ALA A 390 7.66 -2.58 -6.65
CA ALA A 390 7.50 -1.13 -6.51
C ALA A 390 7.10 -0.42 -7.82
N ARG A 391 7.34 -1.03 -8.98
CA ARG A 391 6.98 -0.50 -10.30
C ARG A 391 5.59 -0.93 -10.79
N ARG A 392 4.92 -1.85 -10.08
CA ARG A 392 3.61 -2.38 -10.46
C ARG A 392 2.46 -1.43 -10.12
N LYS A 393 1.29 -1.72 -10.70
CA LYS A 393 0.00 -1.21 -10.23
C LYS A 393 -0.47 -2.04 -9.03
N PRO A 394 -1.21 -1.45 -8.07
CA PRO A 394 -1.69 -2.16 -6.88
C PRO A 394 -2.43 -3.47 -7.18
N GLU A 395 -3.34 -3.45 -8.16
CA GLU A 395 -4.19 -4.57 -8.56
C GLU A 395 -3.42 -5.76 -9.15
N GLU A 396 -2.20 -5.53 -9.67
CA GLU A 396 -1.33 -6.60 -10.20
C GLU A 396 -0.77 -7.52 -9.10
N LEU A 397 -0.81 -7.09 -7.83
CA LEU A 397 -0.37 -7.91 -6.69
C LEU A 397 -1.45 -8.88 -6.19
N TYR A 398 -2.60 -8.95 -6.87
CA TYR A 398 -3.75 -9.74 -6.46
C TYR A 398 -4.20 -10.67 -7.58
N LEU A 399 -4.48 -11.92 -7.22
CA LEU A 399 -5.02 -12.91 -8.15
C LEU A 399 -6.49 -12.57 -8.48
N PRO A 400 -6.95 -12.81 -9.71
CA PRO A 400 -8.37 -12.72 -10.04
C PRO A 400 -9.21 -13.67 -9.18
N GLU A 401 -10.44 -13.27 -8.85
CA GLU A 401 -11.37 -14.05 -8.02
C GLU A 401 -11.60 -15.45 -8.60
N VAL A 402 -11.77 -15.56 -9.91
CA VAL A 402 -11.94 -16.84 -10.61
C VAL A 402 -10.75 -17.79 -10.45
N VAL A 403 -9.53 -17.26 -10.32
CA VAL A 403 -8.32 -18.04 -10.08
C VAL A 403 -8.24 -18.44 -8.61
N ILE A 404 -8.59 -17.53 -7.70
CA ILE A 404 -8.68 -17.84 -6.27
C ILE A 404 -9.70 -18.95 -6.05
N ASP A 405 -10.90 -18.86 -6.61
CA ASP A 405 -11.95 -19.87 -6.47
C ASP A 405 -11.48 -21.24 -6.98
N ALA A 406 -10.72 -21.28 -8.08
CA ALA A 406 -10.14 -22.52 -8.59
C ALA A 406 -9.06 -23.09 -7.67
N LEU A 407 -8.25 -22.23 -7.04
CA LEU A 407 -7.21 -22.61 -6.08
C LEU A 407 -7.76 -22.91 -4.68
N HIS A 408 -8.96 -22.42 -4.35
CA HIS A 408 -9.43 -22.36 -2.97
C HIS A 408 -9.84 -23.75 -2.47
N ASN A 409 -8.94 -24.38 -1.73
CA ASN A 409 -9.30 -25.44 -0.79
C ASN A 409 -9.24 -24.88 0.65
N PRO A 410 -10.39 -24.55 1.29
CA PRO A 410 -10.43 -24.05 2.66
C PRO A 410 -9.71 -24.94 3.68
N GLN A 411 -9.58 -26.23 3.38
CA GLN A 411 -8.93 -27.23 4.25
C GLN A 411 -7.39 -27.15 4.19
N GLU A 412 -6.81 -26.51 3.18
CA GLU A 412 -5.35 -26.44 2.96
C GLU A 412 -4.72 -25.14 3.47
N LEU A 413 -5.51 -24.10 3.73
CA LEU A 413 -5.01 -22.79 4.16
C LEU A 413 -4.48 -22.77 5.60
N GLU A 414 -5.09 -23.53 6.51
CA GLU A 414 -4.65 -23.60 7.91
C GLU A 414 -3.28 -24.31 8.05
N PRO A 415 -3.03 -25.48 7.42
CA PRO A 415 -1.71 -26.10 7.40
C PRO A 415 -0.60 -25.23 6.80
N GLU A 416 -0.82 -24.61 5.63
CA GLU A 416 0.21 -23.78 4.97
C GLU A 416 0.63 -22.58 5.82
N VAL A 417 -0.34 -21.90 6.45
CA VAL A 417 -0.05 -20.77 7.33
C VAL A 417 0.76 -21.22 8.54
N VAL A 418 0.41 -22.37 9.12
CA VAL A 418 1.15 -22.94 10.25
C VAL A 418 2.58 -23.28 9.83
N ASP A 419 2.79 -23.94 8.69
CA ASP A 419 4.13 -24.29 8.19
C ASP A 419 4.99 -23.05 7.86
N ALA A 420 4.37 -21.99 7.33
CA ALA A 420 5.02 -20.70 7.14
C ALA A 420 5.52 -20.13 8.48
N TRP A 421 4.68 -20.17 9.53
CA TRP A 421 5.07 -19.76 10.88
C TRP A 421 6.27 -20.54 11.43
N PHE A 422 6.36 -21.86 11.21
CA PHE A 422 7.54 -22.65 11.58
C PHE A 422 8.80 -22.22 10.83
N SER A 423 8.66 -21.96 9.53
CA SER A 423 9.77 -21.47 8.72
C SER A 423 10.27 -20.10 9.18
N LEU A 424 9.38 -19.23 9.65
CA LEU A 424 9.71 -17.90 10.16
C LEU A 424 10.42 -17.93 11.52
N ARG A 425 10.06 -18.86 12.42
CA ARG A 425 10.77 -19.02 13.70
C ARG A 425 12.27 -19.24 13.51
N ASN A 426 12.65 -20.06 12.53
CA ASN A 426 14.05 -20.32 12.22
C ASN A 426 14.82 -19.05 11.83
N MET A 427 14.14 -18.04 11.27
CA MET A 427 14.72 -16.72 11.02
C MET A 427 14.90 -15.93 12.32
N TYR A 428 13.86 -15.93 13.17
CA TYR A 428 13.86 -15.22 14.44
C TYR A 428 14.94 -15.70 15.40
N GLU A 429 15.09 -17.01 15.59
CA GLU A 429 16.11 -17.57 16.47
C GLU A 429 17.54 -17.27 15.98
N ARG A 430 17.75 -17.16 14.66
CA ARG A 430 19.05 -16.79 14.08
C ARG A 430 19.38 -15.32 14.27
N THR A 431 18.40 -14.43 14.12
CA THR A 431 18.58 -12.99 14.33
C THR A 431 18.63 -12.58 15.82
N GLY A 432 18.06 -13.40 16.71
CA GLY A 432 17.95 -13.11 18.14
C GLY A 432 19.11 -13.62 18.99
N LYS A 433 19.90 -14.58 18.50
CA LYS A 433 21.15 -14.97 19.14
C LYS A 433 22.19 -13.88 18.88
N ARG A 434 22.23 -12.86 19.73
CA ARG A 434 23.49 -12.14 19.95
C ARG A 434 24.51 -13.21 20.36
N GLU A 435 25.60 -13.35 19.62
CA GLU A 435 26.78 -14.00 20.18
C GLU A 435 26.98 -13.36 21.56
N PRO A 436 27.05 -14.16 22.64
CA PRO A 436 27.40 -13.59 23.93
C PRO A 436 28.70 -12.85 23.69
N VAL A 437 28.69 -11.53 23.92
CA VAL A 437 29.90 -10.73 23.85
C VAL A 437 30.85 -11.40 24.82
N HIS A 438 31.79 -12.17 24.30
CA HIS A 438 32.84 -12.75 25.10
C HIS A 438 33.61 -11.54 25.59
N LEU A 439 33.30 -11.11 26.82
CA LEU A 439 34.15 -10.20 27.57
C LEU A 439 35.56 -10.74 27.38
N ALA A 440 36.45 -9.90 26.85
CA ALA A 440 37.85 -10.25 26.67
C ALA A 440 38.30 -11.03 27.91
N PRO A 441 38.92 -12.22 27.75
CA PRO A 441 39.13 -13.16 28.82
C PRO A 441 39.63 -12.40 30.04
N ARG A 442 38.85 -12.43 31.13
CA ARG A 442 39.22 -11.77 32.38
C ARG A 442 40.65 -12.20 32.68
N LEU A 443 41.59 -11.25 32.58
CA LEU A 443 43.00 -11.53 32.86
C LEU A 443 43.03 -12.25 34.21
N ALA A 444 43.50 -13.51 34.18
CA ALA A 444 43.55 -14.32 35.39
C ALA A 444 44.23 -13.50 36.47
N GLY A 445 43.77 -13.55 37.72
CA GLY A 445 44.23 -12.61 38.75
C GLY A 445 45.76 -12.55 38.92
N ASN A 446 46.50 -13.57 38.51
CA ASN A 446 47.95 -13.62 38.55
C ASN A 446 48.65 -13.31 37.20
N ALA A 447 47.92 -12.87 36.17
CA ALA A 447 48.49 -12.51 34.87
C ALA A 447 49.49 -11.37 35.01
N ARG A 448 50.54 -11.39 34.19
CA ARG A 448 51.54 -10.31 34.13
C ARG A 448 50.88 -9.05 33.60
N CYS A 449 51.19 -7.90 34.20
CA CYS A 449 50.71 -6.60 33.74
C CYS A 449 51.24 -6.32 32.32
N SER A 450 50.37 -5.82 31.43
CA SER A 450 50.72 -5.53 30.03
C SER A 450 51.67 -4.34 29.85
N CYS A 451 51.94 -3.57 30.91
CA CYS A 451 52.85 -2.42 30.85
C CYS A 451 54.35 -2.78 30.89
N GLY A 452 54.70 -4.07 30.95
CA GLY A 452 56.10 -4.52 30.97
C GLY A 452 56.81 -4.38 32.33
N SER A 453 56.13 -3.93 33.39
CA SER A 453 56.73 -3.71 34.72
C SER A 453 57.15 -4.98 35.47
N GLY A 454 56.86 -6.17 34.94
CA GLY A 454 57.10 -7.45 35.61
C GLY A 454 56.16 -7.74 36.80
N LYS A 455 55.29 -6.81 37.19
CA LYS A 455 54.32 -6.97 38.30
C LYS A 455 53.06 -7.72 37.84
N LYS A 456 52.36 -8.36 38.79
CA LYS A 456 51.03 -8.95 38.57
C LYS A 456 50.01 -7.84 38.27
N TYR A 457 49.06 -8.10 37.38
CA TYR A 457 48.03 -7.16 36.92
C TYR A 457 47.24 -6.48 38.04
N LYS A 458 47.06 -7.09 39.22
CA LYS A 458 46.36 -6.45 40.37
C LYS A 458 47.22 -5.52 41.22
N ARG A 459 48.54 -5.57 41.05
CA ARG A 459 49.54 -4.79 41.80
C ARG A 459 50.22 -3.74 40.92
N CYS A 460 49.70 -3.65 39.71
CA CYS A 460 49.90 -2.68 38.66
C CYS A 460 48.53 -2.01 38.54
#